data_AF-V2PZ54-F1
#
_entry.id   AF-V2PZ54-F1
#
_cell.length_a   1.000
_cell.length_b   1.000
_cell.length_c   1.000
_cell.angle_alpha   90.00
_cell.angle_beta   90.00
_cell.angle_gamma   90.00
#
_symmetry.space_group_name_H-M   'P 1'
#
loop_
_entity.id
_entity.type
_entity.pdbx_description
1 polymer ?
#
loop_
_entity_poly.entity_id
_entity_poly.type
_entity_poly.pdbx_seq_one_letter_code
_entity_poly.pdbx_strand_id
1 'polypeptide(L)'
;MFDETLFINEISKIEKKDDGSYIVIRNNIPCHIPYNDEYRQEYNAVEEYIKKNNIKVNTHIQKVYKIIDDNMEENIRSKRDELLKQADIMLMKYQEQVYLNVIEENNEYYTALLQYKQNLRDITKQLDFPDNVIFPVMPEYV
;
A
#
# COMPACT_ATOMS: atom_id res chain seq x y z
N MET A 1 -26.33 5.34 4.93
CA MET A 1 -26.66 5.85 6.29
C MET A 1 -25.72 5.14 7.23
N PHE A 2 -24.93 5.87 8.02
CA PHE A 2 -24.07 5.27 9.03
C PHE A 2 -24.93 4.59 10.10
N ASP A 3 -24.65 3.32 10.40
CA ASP A 3 -25.30 2.58 11.48
C ASP A 3 -24.30 2.41 12.61
N GLU A 4 -24.50 3.22 13.65
CA GLU A 4 -23.65 3.24 14.85
C GLU A 4 -23.63 1.88 15.56
N THR A 5 -24.76 1.19 15.62
CA THR A 5 -24.88 -0.06 16.37
C THR A 5 -24.10 -1.18 15.68
N LEU A 6 -24.23 -1.27 14.35
CA LEU A 6 -23.45 -2.23 13.56
C LEU A 6 -21.96 -1.92 13.66
N PHE A 7 -21.58 -0.65 13.50
CA PHE A 7 -20.19 -0.22 13.57
C PHE A 7 -19.54 -0.59 14.91
N ILE A 8 -20.19 -0.29 16.03
CA ILE A 8 -19.67 -0.61 17.37
C ILE A 8 -19.60 -2.11 17.63
N ASN A 9 -20.59 -2.90 17.18
CA ASN A 9 -20.59 -4.34 17.37
C ASN A 9 -19.43 -5.06 16.68
N GLU A 10 -18.88 -4.45 15.63
CA GLU A 10 -17.73 -5.00 14.89
C GLU A 10 -16.39 -4.61 15.52
N ILE A 11 -16.37 -3.68 16.48
CA ILE A 11 -15.16 -3.21 17.15
C ILE A 11 -14.78 -4.17 18.28
N SER A 12 -13.58 -4.74 18.19
CA SER A 12 -13.01 -5.60 19.24
C SER A 12 -11.94 -4.91 20.08
N LYS A 13 -11.36 -3.81 19.61
CA LYS A 13 -10.29 -3.07 20.30
C LYS A 13 -10.29 -1.60 19.87
N ILE A 14 -9.98 -0.72 20.81
CA ILE A 14 -9.85 0.73 20.59
C ILE A 14 -8.52 1.22 21.16
N GLU A 15 -7.78 1.96 20.35
CA GLU A 15 -6.53 2.61 20.71
C GLU A 15 -6.59 4.09 20.33
N LYS A 16 -6.13 4.97 21.22
CA LYS A 16 -6.07 6.42 20.96
C LYS A 16 -4.64 6.82 20.66
N LYS A 17 -4.43 7.52 19.53
CA LYS A 17 -3.14 8.06 19.12
C LYS A 17 -2.87 9.42 19.77
N ASP A 18 -1.60 9.82 19.78
CA ASP A 18 -1.13 11.10 20.32
C ASP A 18 -1.68 12.31 19.55
N ASP A 19 -1.98 12.15 18.25
CA ASP A 19 -2.63 13.16 17.40
C ASP A 19 -4.14 13.31 17.68
N GLY A 20 -4.68 12.55 18.63
CA GLY A 20 -6.09 12.55 19.02
C GLY A 20 -6.98 11.61 18.20
N SER A 21 -6.47 10.99 17.13
CA SER A 21 -7.23 10.03 16.32
C SER A 21 -7.36 8.65 16.97
N TYR A 22 -8.25 7.81 16.43
CA TYR A 22 -8.46 6.45 16.91
C TYR A 22 -7.97 5.41 15.91
N ILE A 23 -7.42 4.31 16.43
CA ILE A 23 -7.30 3.04 15.72
C ILE A 23 -8.27 2.06 16.35
N VAL A 24 -9.18 1.53 15.54
CA VAL A 24 -10.14 0.52 15.98
C VAL A 24 -9.93 -0.76 15.19
N ILE A 25 -10.07 -1.91 15.84
CA ILE A 25 -10.06 -3.21 15.14
C ILE A 25 -11.51 -3.57 14.83
N ARG A 26 -11.90 -3.46 13.56
CA ARG A 26 -13.25 -3.74 13.08
C ARG A 26 -13.23 -5.03 12.25
N ASN A 27 -13.99 -6.06 12.65
CA ASN A 27 -13.96 -7.37 11.98
C ASN A 27 -12.54 -7.94 11.77
N ASN A 28 -11.67 -7.80 12.77
CA ASN A 28 -10.24 -8.16 12.72
C ASN A 28 -9.37 -7.34 11.75
N ILE A 29 -9.88 -6.23 11.21
CA ILE A 29 -9.13 -5.31 10.35
C ILE A 29 -8.89 -3.99 11.11
N PRO A 30 -7.64 -3.49 11.17
CA PRO A 30 -7.37 -2.18 11.75
C PRO A 30 -7.90 -1.06 10.85
N CYS A 31 -8.72 -0.18 11.42
CA CYS A 31 -9.26 1.00 10.76
C CYS A 31 -8.78 2.25 11.51
N HIS A 32 -8.29 3.23 10.74
CA HIS A 32 -7.92 4.55 11.27
C HIS A 32 -9.10 5.50 11.14
N ILE A 33 -9.43 6.16 12.25
CA ILE A 33 -10.52 7.13 12.34
C ILE A 33 -9.88 8.47 12.72
N PRO A 34 -9.55 9.31 11.72
CA PRO A 34 -9.00 10.63 11.95
C PRO A 34 -10.03 11.58 12.57
N TYR A 35 -9.54 12.63 13.23
CA TYR A 35 -10.39 13.73 13.68
C TYR A 35 -10.55 14.76 12.54
N ASN A 36 -11.51 14.51 11.64
CA ASN A 36 -11.85 15.42 10.55
C ASN A 36 -13.35 15.34 10.19
N ASP A 37 -13.81 16.17 9.25
CA ASP A 37 -15.22 16.23 8.87
C ASP A 37 -15.73 14.97 8.16
N GLU A 38 -14.86 14.28 7.41
CA GLU A 38 -15.21 13.06 6.67
C GLU A 38 -15.56 11.90 7.62
N TYR A 39 -14.78 11.71 8.69
CA TYR A 39 -14.93 10.62 9.66
C TYR A 39 -15.63 11.06 10.95
N ARG A 40 -16.28 12.22 10.93
CA ARG A 40 -16.88 12.83 12.12
C ARG A 40 -17.94 11.94 12.77
N GLN A 41 -18.69 11.18 11.98
CA GLN A 41 -19.74 10.29 12.49
C GLN A 41 -19.13 9.09 13.23
N GLU A 42 -18.15 8.43 12.63
CA GLU A 42 -17.39 7.32 13.22
C GLU A 42 -16.63 7.76 14.47
N TYR A 43 -15.97 8.91 14.41
CA TYR A 43 -15.21 9.45 15.56
C TYR A 43 -16.13 9.69 16.76
N ASN A 44 -17.29 10.33 16.53
CA ASN A 44 -18.26 10.59 17.60
C ASN A 44 -18.84 9.28 18.16
N ALA A 45 -19.12 8.30 17.31
CA ALA A 45 -19.59 6.98 17.75
C ALA A 45 -18.58 6.29 18.69
N VAL A 46 -17.29 6.32 18.34
CA VAL A 46 -16.22 5.77 19.19
C VAL A 46 -16.15 6.50 20.54
N GLU A 47 -16.18 7.83 20.54
CA GLU A 47 -16.18 8.65 21.76
C GLU A 47 -17.38 8.36 22.68
N GLU A 48 -18.58 8.28 22.11
CA GLU A 48 -19.79 7.98 22.88
C GLU A 48 -19.76 6.56 23.44
N TYR A 49 -19.29 5.58 22.65
CA TYR A 49 -19.12 4.21 23.10
C TYR A 49 -18.14 4.09 24.27
N ILE A 50 -16.99 4.76 24.19
CA ILE A 50 -16.00 4.80 25.27
C ILE A 50 -16.61 5.39 26.56
N LYS A 51 -17.30 6.53 26.44
CA LYS A 51 -17.92 7.23 27.58
C LYS A 51 -19.02 6.40 28.24
N LYS A 52 -19.91 5.82 27.44
CA LYS A 52 -21.07 5.06 27.92
C LYS A 52 -20.67 3.75 28.59
N ASN A 53 -19.64 3.08 28.06
CA ASN A 53 -19.21 1.77 28.54
C ASN A 53 -17.99 1.84 29.48
N ASN A 54 -17.49 3.04 29.77
CA ASN A 54 -16.31 3.29 30.60
C ASN A 54 -15.11 2.42 30.19
N ILE A 55 -14.92 2.27 28.88
CA ILE A 55 -13.88 1.41 28.31
C ILE A 55 -12.53 2.08 28.50
N LYS A 56 -11.59 1.35 29.10
CA LYS A 56 -10.20 1.79 29.19
C LYS A 56 -9.58 1.74 27.79
N VAL A 57 -9.28 2.92 27.25
CA VAL A 57 -8.57 3.06 25.99
C VAL A 57 -7.08 3.00 26.25
N ASN A 58 -6.38 2.13 25.52
CA ASN A 58 -4.92 2.14 25.56
C ASN A 58 -4.40 3.36 24.80
N THR A 59 -3.52 4.12 25.45
CA THR A 59 -2.79 5.19 24.80
C THR A 59 -1.75 4.57 23.89
N HIS A 60 -1.97 4.69 22.60
CA HIS A 60 -1.00 4.33 21.58
C HIS A 60 0.03 5.46 21.51
N ILE A 61 1.07 5.35 22.33
CA ILE A 61 2.22 6.26 22.28
C ILE A 61 2.90 6.03 20.94
N GLN A 62 2.94 7.06 20.10
CA GLN A 62 3.66 7.05 18.84
C GLN A 62 5.17 6.96 19.12
N LYS A 63 5.67 5.74 19.33
CA LYS A 63 6.99 5.32 18.82
C LYS A 63 6.90 5.00 17.31
N VAL A 64 5.92 5.58 16.62
CA VAL A 64 5.36 5.14 15.33
C VAL A 64 5.58 6.21 14.27
N TYR A 65 6.84 6.48 13.98
CA TYR A 65 7.28 6.54 12.58
C TYR A 65 7.84 5.19 12.11
N LYS A 66 8.19 4.28 13.04
CA LYS A 66 8.96 3.08 12.71
C LYS A 66 8.15 1.85 12.24
N ILE A 67 6.83 1.80 12.45
CA ILE A 67 6.02 0.62 12.07
C ILE A 67 5.32 0.82 10.70
N ILE A 68 5.21 2.07 10.22
CA ILE A 68 4.71 2.35 8.86
C ILE A 68 5.86 2.27 7.84
N ASP A 69 7.08 2.66 8.23
CA ASP A 69 8.29 2.54 7.40
C ASP A 69 8.59 1.10 6.97
N ASP A 70 8.52 0.14 7.90
CA ASP A 70 8.86 -1.26 7.61
C ASP A 70 7.92 -1.86 6.53
N ASN A 71 6.66 -1.43 6.46
CA ASN A 71 5.74 -1.87 5.42
C ASN A 71 5.81 -1.04 4.13
N MET A 72 6.14 0.25 4.17
CA MET A 72 6.12 1.08 2.96
C MET A 72 7.30 0.74 2.04
N GLU A 73 8.50 0.61 2.62
CA GLU A 73 9.66 0.10 1.91
C GLU A 73 9.43 -1.35 1.42
N GLU A 74 8.89 -2.23 2.26
CA GLU A 74 8.58 -3.60 1.87
C GLU A 74 7.50 -3.69 0.78
N ASN A 75 6.48 -2.82 0.81
CA ASN A 75 5.45 -2.74 -0.22
C ASN A 75 6.02 -2.25 -1.54
N ILE A 76 6.90 -1.25 -1.53
CA ILE A 76 7.56 -0.75 -2.73
C ILE A 76 8.52 -1.80 -3.29
N ARG A 77 9.27 -2.49 -2.44
CA ARG A 77 10.15 -3.62 -2.82
C ARG A 77 9.33 -4.77 -3.40
N SER A 78 8.20 -5.12 -2.78
CA SER A 78 7.30 -6.18 -3.25
C SER A 78 6.68 -5.85 -4.60
N LYS A 79 6.18 -4.62 -4.78
CA LYS A 79 5.66 -4.14 -6.08
C LYS A 79 6.75 -4.12 -7.15
N ARG A 80 7.96 -3.65 -6.82
CA ARG A 80 9.11 -3.72 -7.72
C ARG A 80 9.39 -5.17 -8.15
N ASP A 81 9.38 -6.10 -7.21
CA ASP A 81 9.69 -7.51 -7.47
C ASP A 81 8.61 -8.20 -8.32
N GLU A 82 7.34 -7.85 -8.13
CA GLU A 82 6.25 -8.27 -9.02
C GLU A 82 6.43 -7.74 -10.44
N LEU A 83 6.77 -6.46 -10.60
CA LEU A 83 7.00 -5.85 -11.92
C LEU A 83 8.24 -6.43 -12.61
N LEU A 84 9.28 -6.77 -11.85
CA LEU A 84 10.45 -7.48 -12.38
C LEU A 84 10.07 -8.87 -12.90
N LYS A 85 9.28 -9.64 -12.15
CA LYS A 85 8.77 -10.94 -12.59
C LYS A 85 7.93 -10.82 -13.85
N GLN A 86 7.07 -9.81 -13.95
CA GLN A 86 6.27 -9.57 -15.16
C GLN A 86 7.16 -9.24 -16.37
N ALA A 87 8.19 -8.41 -16.17
CA ALA A 87 9.16 -8.11 -17.23
C ALA A 87 9.96 -9.35 -17.67
N ASP A 88 10.32 -10.23 -16.74
CA ASP A 88 10.97 -11.51 -17.06
C ASP A 88 10.08 -12.41 -17.91
N ILE A 89 8.79 -12.54 -17.55
CA ILE A 89 7.82 -13.30 -18.33
C ILE A 89 7.69 -12.72 -19.74
N MET A 90 7.62 -11.39 -19.88
CA MET A 90 7.53 -10.76 -21.20
C MET A 90 8.78 -10.97 -22.03
N LEU A 91 9.98 -10.87 -21.45
CA LEU A 91 11.24 -11.14 -22.15
C LEU A 91 11.31 -12.59 -22.61
N MET A 92 10.94 -13.54 -21.76
CA MET A 92 10.89 -14.96 -22.12
C MET A 92 9.91 -15.21 -23.26
N LYS A 93 8.69 -14.66 -23.17
CA LYS A 93 7.67 -14.78 -24.20
C LYS A 93 8.14 -14.18 -25.52
N TYR A 94 8.75 -13.00 -25.49
CA TYR A 94 9.30 -12.35 -26.67
C TYR A 94 10.38 -13.21 -27.33
N GLN A 95 11.34 -13.72 -26.55
CA GLN A 95 12.40 -14.60 -27.04
C GLN A 95 11.84 -15.89 -27.65
N GLU A 96 10.81 -16.48 -27.03
CA GLU A 96 10.12 -17.66 -27.57
C GLU A 96 9.39 -17.34 -28.89
N GLN A 97 8.69 -16.21 -28.97
CA GLN A 97 8.01 -15.78 -30.19
C GLN A 97 8.98 -15.51 -31.35
N VAL A 98 10.14 -14.90 -31.07
CA VAL A 98 11.20 -14.71 -32.07
C VAL A 98 11.76 -16.07 -32.49
N TYR A 99 12.07 -16.97 -31.55
CA TYR A 99 12.59 -18.31 -31.87
C TYR A 99 11.63 -19.15 -32.72
N LEU A 100 10.32 -19.04 -32.46
CA LEU A 100 9.26 -19.70 -33.22
C LEU A 100 8.90 -18.97 -34.53
N ASN A 101 9.55 -17.84 -34.84
CA ASN A 101 9.23 -16.96 -35.97
C ASN A 101 7.76 -16.50 -35.99
N VAL A 102 7.15 -16.31 -34.81
CA VAL A 102 5.79 -15.76 -34.67
C VAL A 102 5.80 -14.25 -34.83
N ILE A 103 6.89 -13.60 -34.41
CA ILE A 103 7.16 -12.17 -34.58
C ILE A 103 8.59 -11.99 -35.12
N GLU A 104 8.84 -10.84 -35.74
CA GLU A 104 10.20 -10.42 -36.08
C GLU A 104 10.93 -9.86 -34.86
N GLU A 105 12.26 -9.97 -34.86
CA GLU A 105 13.09 -9.40 -33.80
C GLU A 105 13.03 -7.87 -33.84
N ASN A 106 12.43 -7.28 -32.79
CA ASN A 106 12.42 -5.86 -32.51
C ASN A 106 13.42 -5.52 -31.39
N ASN A 107 14.61 -5.09 -31.80
CA ASN A 107 15.69 -4.70 -30.88
C ASN A 107 15.33 -3.48 -30.01
N GLU A 108 14.47 -2.57 -30.49
CA GLU A 108 14.06 -1.38 -29.73
C GLU A 108 13.16 -1.78 -28.56
N TYR A 109 12.15 -2.62 -28.80
CA TYR A 109 11.27 -3.15 -27.75
C TYR A 109 12.04 -3.99 -26.73
N TYR A 110 12.96 -4.85 -27.21
CA TYR A 110 13.82 -5.65 -26.34
C TYR A 110 14.71 -4.76 -25.44
N THR A 111 15.33 -3.74 -26.02
CA THR A 111 16.17 -2.78 -25.27
C THR A 111 15.35 -1.98 -24.27
N ALA A 112 14.13 -1.55 -24.66
CA ALA A 112 13.22 -0.83 -23.79
C ALA A 112 12.79 -1.68 -22.57
N LEU A 113 12.52 -2.98 -22.77
CA LEU A 113 12.21 -3.91 -21.67
C LEU A 113 13.39 -4.10 -20.71
N LEU A 114 14.62 -4.20 -21.24
CA LEU A 114 15.82 -4.29 -20.40
C LEU A 114 16.05 -2.98 -19.61
N GLN A 115 15.85 -1.83 -20.25
CA GLN A 115 15.95 -0.54 -19.58
C GLN A 115 14.87 -0.37 -18.50
N TYR A 116 13.63 -0.81 -18.77
CA TYR A 116 12.55 -0.84 -17.79
C TYR A 116 12.94 -1.64 -16.53
N LYS A 117 13.52 -2.83 -16.70
CA LYS A 117 14.03 -3.64 -15.58
C LYS A 117 15.12 -2.94 -14.79
N GLN A 118 16.04 -2.25 -15.47
CA GLN A 118 17.10 -1.50 -14.79
C GLN A 118 16.50 -0.35 -13.97
N ASN A 119 15.55 0.39 -14.55
CA ASN A 119 14.84 1.48 -13.86
C ASN A 119 14.07 0.96 -12.63
N LEU A 120 13.46 -0.22 -12.70
CA LEU A 120 12.84 -0.86 -11.54
C LEU A 120 13.85 -1.18 -10.43
N ARG A 121 15.05 -1.68 -10.78
CA ARG A 121 16.12 -1.94 -9.80
C ARG A 121 16.63 -0.66 -9.13
N ASP A 122 16.62 0.44 -9.87
CA ASP A 122 17.09 1.74 -9.39
C ASP A 122 16.03 2.54 -8.62
N ILE A 123 14.81 2.00 -8.42
CA ILE A 123 13.76 2.61 -7.58
C ILE A 123 14.27 2.95 -6.17
N THR A 124 15.07 2.07 -5.56
CA THR A 124 15.60 2.30 -4.20
C THR A 124 16.72 3.35 -4.16
N LYS A 125 17.12 3.90 -5.31
CA LYS A 125 18.13 4.96 -5.43
C LYS A 125 17.49 6.33 -5.67
N GLN A 126 16.17 6.42 -5.77
CA GLN A 126 15.46 7.68 -5.91
C GLN A 126 15.63 8.53 -4.63
N LEU A 127 15.72 9.85 -4.80
CA LEU A 127 16.00 10.80 -3.70
C LEU A 127 14.95 10.72 -2.58
N ASP A 128 13.70 10.44 -2.94
CA ASP A 128 12.54 10.45 -2.04
C ASP A 128 12.07 9.02 -1.68
N PHE A 129 12.94 8.01 -1.78
CA PHE A 129 12.59 6.64 -1.36
C PHE A 129 12.61 6.51 0.17
N PRO A 130 11.59 5.87 0.82
CA PRO A 130 10.40 5.22 0.24
C PRO A 130 9.17 6.13 0.07
N ASP A 131 9.24 7.41 0.47
CA ASP A 131 8.09 8.31 0.62
C ASP A 131 7.37 8.70 -0.71
N ASN A 132 8.13 8.94 -1.78
CA ASN A 132 7.60 9.43 -3.06
C ASN A 132 8.32 8.78 -4.24
N VAL A 133 8.01 7.49 -4.46
CA VAL A 133 8.63 6.69 -5.53
C VAL A 133 7.85 6.78 -6.84
N ILE A 134 8.55 7.12 -7.91
CA ILE A 134 8.02 7.11 -9.28
C ILE A 134 8.36 5.78 -9.93
N PHE A 135 7.35 4.98 -10.26
CA PHE A 135 7.53 3.72 -10.99
C PHE A 135 7.70 3.99 -12.49
N PRO A 136 8.66 3.32 -13.17
CA PRO A 136 8.77 3.40 -14.62
C PRO A 136 7.53 2.80 -15.30
N VAL A 137 7.26 3.24 -16.52
CA VAL A 137 6.14 2.72 -17.33
C VAL A 137 6.63 1.53 -18.16
N MET A 138 5.82 0.48 -18.22
CA MET A 138 6.13 -0.70 -19.01
C MET A 138 6.11 -0.35 -20.51
N PRO A 139 7.14 -0.71 -21.29
CA PRO A 139 7.15 -0.46 -22.73
C PRO A 139 6.13 -1.35 -23.43
N GLU A 140 5.49 -0.81 -24.46
CA GLU A 140 4.54 -1.53 -25.31
C GLU A 140 5.21 -1.97 -26.60
N TYR A 141 4.81 -3.14 -27.11
CA TYR A 141 5.23 -3.60 -28.43
C TYR A 141 4.43 -2.81 -29.47
N VAL A 142 5.11 -1.93 -30.21
CA VAL A 142 4.54 -1.08 -31.26
C VAL A 142 4.75 -1.71 -32.64
#